data_AF-A0A318A1N8-F1
#
_entry.id   AF-A0A318A1N8-F1
#
_cell.length_a   1.000
_cell.length_b   1.000
_cell.length_c   1.000
_cell.angle_alpha   90.00
_cell.angle_beta   90.00
_cell.angle_gamma   90.00
#
_symmetry.space_group_name_H-M   'P 1'
#
loop_
_entity.id
_entity.type
_entity.pdbx_description
1 polymer ?
#
loop_
_entity_poly.entity_id
_entity_poly.type
_entity_poly.pdbx_seq_one_letter_code
_entity_poly.pdbx_strand_id
1 'polypeptide(L)'
;MPTINPASTSGEVSGNLTTTYINDTFNGLISKADEAIEKFLTEKSAEDGTLNLSASDSLQLQKLMAEQSIAAQTATTTLKSVKDSIIAAARNI
;
A
#
# COMPACT_ATOMS: atom_id res chain seq x y z
N MET A 1 17.67 -17.45 40.93
CA MET A 1 17.66 -17.97 39.55
C MET A 1 16.48 -17.33 38.82
N PRO A 2 16.69 -16.47 37.83
CA PRO A 2 15.61 -15.88 37.05
C PRO A 2 15.15 -16.85 35.97
N THR A 3 13.85 -17.11 35.91
CA THR A 3 13.17 -17.87 34.86
C THR A 3 13.16 -17.07 33.56
N ILE A 4 13.78 -17.60 32.52
CA ILE A 4 13.73 -17.06 31.15
C ILE A 4 12.32 -17.22 30.58
N ASN A 5 11.64 -16.08 30.41
CA ASN A 5 10.38 -15.93 29.68
C ASN A 5 10.67 -16.03 28.17
N PRO A 6 10.03 -16.92 27.39
CA PRO A 6 10.29 -17.05 25.95
C PRO A 6 9.60 -15.98 25.08
N ALA A 7 8.99 -14.94 25.67
CA ALA A 7 8.36 -13.87 24.91
C ALA A 7 9.37 -12.80 24.43
N SER A 8 10.24 -13.15 23.48
CA SER A 8 10.84 -12.19 22.54
C SER A 8 11.62 -12.89 21.42
N THR A 9 10.97 -13.78 20.66
CA THR A 9 11.47 -14.10 19.32
C THR A 9 11.06 -12.96 18.40
N SER A 10 12.00 -12.02 18.25
CA SER A 10 12.19 -11.19 17.05
C SER A 10 11.50 -11.79 15.83
N GLY A 11 10.58 -11.01 15.23
CA GLY A 11 9.77 -11.41 14.09
C GLY A 11 10.60 -12.06 13.00
N GLU A 12 10.49 -13.39 12.91
CA GLU A 12 10.91 -14.09 11.72
C GLU A 12 9.96 -13.69 10.60
N VAL A 13 10.47 -12.94 9.63
CA VAL A 13 9.89 -12.91 8.29
C VAL A 13 10.04 -14.33 7.74
N SER A 14 9.12 -15.21 8.14
CA SER A 14 9.01 -16.56 7.59
C SER A 14 8.87 -16.38 6.08
N GLY A 15 9.92 -16.74 5.34
CA GLY A 15 10.16 -16.47 3.92
C GLY A 15 9.21 -17.17 2.94
N ASN A 16 7.99 -17.42 3.37
CA ASN A 16 6.92 -17.86 2.50
C ASN A 16 6.27 -16.59 1.97
N LEU A 17 6.44 -16.32 0.67
CA LEU A 17 5.80 -15.21 -0.01
C LEU A 17 4.28 -15.48 -0.05
N THR A 18 3.59 -15.15 1.05
CA THR A 18 2.15 -15.38 1.19
C THR A 18 1.39 -14.24 0.51
N THR A 19 0.23 -14.58 -0.05
CA THR A 19 -0.69 -13.57 -0.60
C THR A 19 -1.08 -12.53 0.44
N THR A 20 -1.11 -12.89 1.73
CA THR A 20 -1.36 -11.98 2.85
C THR A 20 -0.25 -10.96 3.03
N TYR A 21 1.02 -11.38 3.09
CA TYR A 21 2.16 -10.45 3.21
C TYR A 21 2.23 -9.47 2.03
N ILE A 22 1.95 -9.97 0.83
CA ILE A 22 1.89 -9.15 -0.38
C ILE A 22 0.72 -8.16 -0.32
N ASN A 23 -0.46 -8.62 0.08
CA ASN A 23 -1.62 -7.78 0.26
C ASN A 23 -1.36 -6.67 1.28
N ASP A 24 -0.74 -6.98 2.41
CA ASP A 24 -0.42 -6.00 3.46
C ASP A 24 0.63 -4.98 2.98
N THR A 25 1.67 -5.43 2.27
CA THR A 25 2.69 -4.54 1.70
C THR A 25 2.09 -3.58 0.68
N PHE A 26 1.22 -4.09 -0.21
CA PHE A 26 0.58 -3.27 -1.24
C PHE A 26 -0.53 -2.36 -0.68
N ASN A 27 -1.28 -2.81 0.33
CA ASN A 27 -2.20 -1.95 1.06
C ASN A 27 -1.43 -0.82 1.74
N GLY A 28 -0.27 -1.07 2.33
CA GLY A 28 0.59 -0.01 2.87
C GLY A 28 1.09 0.99 1.82
N LEU A 29 1.32 0.55 0.57
CA LEU A 29 1.69 1.44 -0.53
C LEU A 29 0.51 2.28 -1.03
N ILE A 30 -0.68 1.66 -1.16
CA ILE A 30 -1.91 2.35 -1.57
C ILE A 30 -2.34 3.34 -0.47
N SER A 31 -2.33 2.94 0.79
CA SER A 31 -2.64 3.81 1.92
C SER A 31 -1.73 5.03 1.98
N LYS A 32 -0.43 4.91 1.65
CA LYS A 32 0.46 6.07 1.56
C LYS A 32 0.09 7.03 0.43
N ALA A 33 -0.36 6.51 -0.71
CA ALA A 33 -0.83 7.33 -1.82
C ALA A 33 -2.16 8.03 -1.48
N ASP A 34 -3.06 7.31 -0.80
CA ASP A 34 -4.34 7.84 -0.30
C ASP A 34 -4.10 8.93 0.74
N GLU A 35 -3.21 8.70 1.72
CA GLU A 35 -2.81 9.68 2.73
C GLU A 35 -2.20 10.93 2.09
N ALA A 36 -1.42 10.79 1.00
CA ALA A 36 -0.86 11.93 0.29
C ALA A 36 -1.95 12.78 -0.38
N ILE A 37 -2.99 12.14 -0.94
CA ILE A 37 -4.16 12.81 -1.51
C ILE A 37 -4.98 13.46 -0.40
N GLU A 38 -5.32 12.75 0.67
CA GLU A 38 -6.08 13.30 1.80
C GLU A 38 -5.38 14.48 2.44
N LYS A 39 -4.06 14.38 2.64
CA LYS A 39 -3.24 15.48 3.16
C LYS A 39 -3.30 16.67 2.23
N PHE A 40 -3.14 16.45 0.92
CA PHE A 40 -3.23 17.52 -0.07
C PHE A 40 -4.62 18.19 -0.08
N LEU A 41 -5.69 17.39 -0.02
CA LEU A 41 -7.06 17.90 0.04
C LEU A 41 -7.31 18.68 1.34
N THR A 42 -6.79 18.21 2.46
CA THR A 42 -6.91 18.88 3.77
C THR A 42 -6.14 20.21 3.78
N GLU A 43 -4.94 20.25 3.21
CA GLU A 43 -4.12 21.47 3.12
C GLU A 43 -4.72 22.53 2.16
N LYS A 44 -5.55 22.10 1.19
CA LYS A 44 -6.14 22.97 0.16
C LYS A 44 -7.64 23.20 0.31
N SER A 45 -8.26 22.60 1.33
CA SER A 45 -9.65 22.86 1.68
C SER A 45 -9.74 24.08 2.59
N ALA A 46 -10.66 24.99 2.29
CA ALA A 46 -11.03 26.05 3.20
C ALA A 46 -11.94 25.50 4.33
N GLU A 47 -12.16 26.29 5.39
CA GLU A 47 -13.01 25.91 6.56
C GLU A 47 -14.45 25.50 6.18
N ASP A 48 -14.92 25.91 5.00
CA ASP A 48 -16.23 25.58 4.44
C ASP A 48 -16.25 24.25 3.64
N GLY A 49 -15.11 23.56 3.52
CA GLY A 49 -14.95 22.34 2.72
C GLY A 49 -14.77 22.60 1.22
N THR A 50 -14.62 23.86 0.80
CA THR A 50 -14.40 24.20 -0.61
C THR A 50 -12.93 24.03 -0.96
N LEU A 51 -12.66 23.26 -2.02
CA LEU A 51 -11.32 23.10 -2.59
C LEU A 51 -10.99 24.31 -3.46
N ASN A 52 -10.18 25.22 -2.94
CA ASN A 52 -9.63 26.32 -3.74
C ASN A 52 -8.28 25.91 -4.31
N LEU A 53 -8.33 25.18 -5.43
CA LEU A 53 -7.14 24.70 -6.11
C LEU A 53 -6.71 25.73 -7.16
N SER A 54 -5.48 26.22 -7.05
CA SER A 54 -4.84 26.89 -8.17
C SER A 54 -4.65 25.93 -9.36
N ALA A 55 -4.33 26.45 -10.55
CA ALA A 55 -4.02 25.61 -11.70
C ALA A 55 -2.87 24.63 -11.42
N SER A 56 -1.86 25.07 -10.66
CA SER A 56 -0.72 24.25 -10.23
C SER A 56 -1.15 23.18 -9.22
N ASP A 57 -2.01 23.53 -8.27
CA ASP A 57 -2.56 22.59 -7.29
C ASP A 57 -3.45 21.52 -7.96
N SER A 58 -4.25 21.92 -8.96
CA SER A 58 -5.06 20.99 -9.74
C SER A 58 -4.20 19.98 -10.51
N LEU A 59 -3.09 20.43 -11.09
CA LEU A 59 -2.12 19.54 -11.75
C LEU A 59 -1.47 18.59 -10.75
N GLN A 60 -1.18 19.07 -9.54
CA GLN A 60 -0.57 18.27 -8.49
C GLN A 60 -1.54 17.20 -7.97
N LEU A 61 -2.82 17.54 -7.79
CA LEU A 61 -3.88 16.59 -7.48
C LEU A 61 -4.03 15.54 -8.59
N GLN A 62 -4.06 15.95 -9.86
CA GLN A 62 -4.12 15.02 -10.99
C GLN A 62 -2.94 14.04 -11.00
N LYS A 63 -1.74 14.54 -10.67
CA LYS A 63 -0.54 13.70 -10.53
C LYS A 63 -0.68 12.71 -9.37
N LEU A 64 -1.11 13.16 -8.19
CA LEU A 64 -1.29 12.29 -7.02
C LEU A 64 -2.35 11.20 -7.29
N MET A 65 -3.47 11.56 -7.91
CA MET A 65 -4.52 10.60 -8.31
C MET A 65 -4.01 9.62 -9.37
N ALA A 66 -3.20 10.08 -10.33
CA ALA A 66 -2.57 9.21 -11.31
C ALA A 66 -1.58 8.23 -10.65
N GLU A 67 -0.77 8.70 -9.69
CA GLU A 67 0.15 7.86 -8.93
C GLU A 67 -0.58 6.79 -8.10
N GLN A 68 -1.68 7.15 -7.43
CA GLN A 68 -2.54 6.20 -6.72
C GLN A 68 -3.13 5.14 -7.67
N SER A 69 -3.64 5.57 -8.83
CA SER A 69 -4.18 4.67 -9.85
C SER A 69 -3.11 3.71 -10.39
N ILE A 70 -1.90 4.19 -10.64
CA ILE A 70 -0.75 3.37 -11.04
C ILE A 70 -0.36 2.39 -9.93
N ALA A 71 -0.33 2.84 -8.67
CA ALA A 71 0.00 2.00 -7.52
C ALA A 71 -1.01 0.85 -7.36
N ALA A 72 -2.31 1.14 -7.45
CA ALA A 72 -3.36 0.12 -7.39
C ALA A 72 -3.30 -0.87 -8.57
N GLN A 73 -3.04 -0.40 -9.78
CA GLN A 73 -2.88 -1.25 -10.97
C GLN A 73 -1.64 -2.14 -10.87
N THR A 74 -0.52 -1.57 -10.39
CA THR A 74 0.73 -2.30 -10.15
C THR A 74 0.53 -3.36 -9.08
N ALA A 75 -0.08 -3.00 -7.95
CA ALA A 75 -0.41 -3.93 -6.86
C ALA A 75 -1.27 -5.10 -7.36
N THR A 76 -2.32 -4.81 -8.14
CA THR A 76 -3.21 -5.84 -8.70
C THR A 76 -2.44 -6.78 -9.63
N THR A 77 -1.62 -6.23 -10.52
CA THR A 77 -0.84 -7.00 -11.50
C THR A 77 0.21 -7.86 -10.81
N THR A 78 0.92 -7.33 -9.81
CA THR A 78 1.91 -8.09 -9.04
C THR A 78 1.25 -9.17 -8.19
N LEU A 79 0.14 -8.87 -7.51
CA LEU A 79 -0.61 -9.87 -6.75
C LEU A 79 -1.11 -10.99 -7.66
N LYS A 80 -1.63 -10.66 -8.85
CA LYS A 80 -2.01 -11.65 -9.85
C LYS A 80 -0.80 -12.49 -10.28
N SER A 81 0.33 -11.87 -10.60
CA SER A 81 1.57 -12.56 -10.99
C SER A 81 2.05 -13.53 -9.90
N VAL A 82 2.07 -13.08 -8.64
CA VAL A 82 2.47 -13.96 -7.53
C VAL A 82 1.45 -15.07 -7.30
N LYS A 83 0.15 -14.78 -7.38
CA LYS A 83 -0.89 -15.79 -7.29
C LYS A 83 -0.72 -16.84 -8.39
N ASP A 84 -0.51 -16.41 -9.63
CA ASP A 84 -0.29 -17.30 -10.77
C ASP A 84 1.00 -18.14 -10.58
N SER A 85 2.06 -17.55 -10.02
CA SER A 85 3.31 -18.24 -9.66
C SER A 85 3.10 -19.31 -8.57
N ILE A 86 2.33 -19.00 -7.51
CA ILE A 86 1.99 -19.96 -6.45
C ILE A 86 1.15 -21.12 -7.01
N ILE A 87 0.15 -20.82 -7.85
CA ILE A 87 -0.68 -21.86 -8.49
C ILE A 87 0.16 -22.74 -9.42
N ALA A 88 1.07 -22.13 -10.18
CA ALA A 88 1.99 -22.88 -11.05
C ALA A 88 2.93 -23.78 -10.23
N ALA A 89 3.50 -23.26 -9.14
CA ALA A 89 4.33 -24.04 -8.23
C ALA A 89 3.55 -25.20 -7.59
N ALA A 90 2.31 -24.96 -7.14
CA ALA A 90 1.44 -25.98 -6.56
C ALA A 90 0.98 -27.05 -7.57
N ARG A 91 0.91 -26.71 -8.87
CA ARG A 91 0.65 -27.67 -9.96
C ARG A 91 1.88 -28.50 -10.35
N ASN A 92 3.08 -28.05 -10.00
CA ASN A 92 4.35 -28.71 -10.34
C ASN A 92 4.87 -29.60 -9.19
N ILE A 93 3.97 -30.08 -8.33
CA ILE A 93 4.23 -31.01 -7.22
C ILE A 93 3.38 -32.25 -7.41
#